data_AF-A0A645JL05-F1
#
_entry.id   AF-A0A645JL05-F1
#
_cell.length_a   1.000
_cell.length_b   1.000
_cell.length_c   1.000
_cell.angle_alpha   90.00
_cell.angle_beta   90.00
_cell.angle_gamma   90.00
#
_symmetry.space_group_name_H-M   'P 1'
#
loop_
_entity.id
_entity.type
_entity.pdbx_description
1 polymer ?
#
loop_
_entity_poly.entity_id
_entity_poly.type
_entity_poly.pdbx_seq_one_letter_code
_entity_poly.pdbx_strand_id
1 'polypeptide(L)'
;MTYPGRARDNLGLQWRLGASYEQVEAAVHTMVEPSSTVVLAVHDGKKLWTSLILRFDEQLKVVSIGTADPSIVDIHGSRSEVVERLVRFAEGREGNVCLVVEATLEAAKSFLAAPDKRAARAALGEALTISER
;
A
#
# COMPACT_ATOMS: atom_id res chain seq x y z
N MET A 1 16.02 30.20 1.53
CA MET A 1 15.68 28.77 1.65
C MET A 1 15.57 28.44 3.13
N THR A 2 14.36 28.36 3.65
CA THR A 2 14.13 28.06 5.06
C THR A 2 14.05 26.54 5.19
N TYR A 3 15.04 25.94 5.84
CA TYR A 3 15.09 24.50 6.13
C TYR A 3 13.88 24.12 7.00
N PRO A 4 13.14 23.04 6.70
CA PRO A 4 12.06 22.60 7.59
C PRO A 4 12.70 22.08 8.89
N GLY A 5 12.02 22.29 10.01
CA GLY A 5 12.49 21.97 11.36
C GLY A 5 12.84 20.50 11.57
N ARG A 6 13.25 20.17 12.80
CA ARG A 6 13.81 18.86 13.19
C ARG A 6 13.08 17.69 12.54
N ALA A 7 13.83 16.82 11.87
CA ALA A 7 13.32 15.63 11.19
C ALA A 7 12.51 14.68 12.10
N ARG A 8 12.68 14.79 13.42
CA ARG A 8 11.92 14.05 14.42
C ARG A 8 10.46 14.49 14.54
N ASP A 9 10.16 15.75 14.22
CA ASP A 9 8.81 16.31 14.27
C ASP A 9 8.11 16.19 12.90
N ASN A 10 8.85 15.82 11.86
CA ASN A 10 8.40 15.79 10.48
C ASN A 10 8.68 14.45 9.78
N LEU A 11 7.89 13.42 10.06
CA LEU A 11 7.89 12.18 9.29
C LEU A 11 7.38 12.46 7.88
N GLY A 12 8.24 12.34 6.86
CA GLY A 12 8.00 12.83 5.50
C GLY A 12 6.76 12.27 4.76
N LEU A 13 6.10 11.22 5.27
CA LEU A 13 4.85 10.69 4.72
C LEU A 13 3.64 11.58 5.01
N GLN A 14 3.62 12.27 6.16
CA GLN A 14 2.48 13.11 6.56
C GLN A 14 2.26 14.29 5.60
N TRP A 15 3.34 14.81 5.00
CA TRP A 15 3.29 15.85 3.96
C TRP A 15 2.82 15.34 2.59
N ARG A 16 3.05 14.06 2.26
CA ARG A 16 2.69 13.50 0.93
C ARG A 16 1.29 12.95 0.89
N LEU A 17 0.78 12.44 2.00
CA LEU A 17 -0.54 11.82 2.08
C LEU A 17 -1.61 12.78 2.62
N GLY A 18 -1.22 13.86 3.31
CA GLY A 18 -2.16 14.78 3.95
C GLY A 18 -2.85 14.17 5.19
N ALA A 19 -2.27 13.12 5.77
CA ALA A 19 -2.76 12.45 6.96
C ALA A 19 -1.78 12.61 8.12
N SER A 20 -2.30 12.87 9.32
CA SER A 20 -1.51 12.83 10.55
C SER A 20 -1.12 11.39 10.90
N TYR A 21 -0.11 11.23 11.76
CA TYR A 21 0.26 9.92 12.30
C TYR A 21 -0.93 9.23 12.97
N GLU A 22 -1.69 9.95 13.78
CA GLU A 22 -2.89 9.43 14.47
C GLU A 22 -3.96 8.95 13.49
N GLN A 23 -4.14 9.66 12.37
CA GLN A 23 -5.08 9.23 11.33
C GLN A 23 -4.63 7.94 10.64
N VAL A 24 -3.32 7.77 10.43
CA VAL A 24 -2.77 6.53 9.86
C VAL A 24 -2.89 5.39 10.87
N GLU A 25 -2.56 5.62 12.13
CA GLU A 25 -2.69 4.64 13.20
C GLU A 25 -4.15 4.18 13.37
N ALA A 26 -5.10 5.12 13.41
CA ALA A 26 -6.53 4.82 13.46
C ALA A 26 -7.00 4.00 12.25
N ALA A 27 -6.50 4.31 11.05
CA ALA A 27 -6.82 3.54 9.85
C ALA A 27 -6.26 2.11 9.92
N VAL A 28 -5.03 1.93 10.39
CA VAL A 28 -4.43 0.60 10.60
C VAL A 28 -5.25 -0.20 11.60
N HIS A 29 -5.60 0.39 12.76
CA HIS A 29 -6.43 -0.26 13.76
C HIS A 29 -7.83 -0.63 13.28
N THR A 30 -8.35 0.07 12.26
CA THR A 30 -9.67 -0.21 11.70
C THR A 30 -9.62 -1.28 10.61
N MET A 31 -8.55 -1.32 9.81
CA MET A 31 -8.51 -2.05 8.54
C MET A 31 -7.56 -3.25 8.53
N VAL A 32 -6.66 -3.36 9.52
CA VAL A 32 -5.61 -4.38 9.55
C VAL A 32 -5.85 -5.29 10.73
N GLU A 33 -5.90 -6.59 10.47
CA GLU A 33 -6.03 -7.60 11.51
C GLU A 33 -4.69 -7.77 12.26
N PRO A 34 -4.68 -8.02 13.58
CA PRO A 34 -3.45 -8.36 14.29
C PRO A 34 -2.76 -9.58 13.68
N SER A 35 -1.43 -9.60 13.67
CA SER A 35 -0.67 -10.72 13.09
C SER A 35 -1.05 -11.04 11.63
N SER A 36 -1.26 -10.01 10.81
CA SER A 36 -1.59 -10.12 9.39
C SER A 36 -0.63 -9.32 8.49
N THR A 37 -0.81 -9.48 7.19
CA THR A 37 0.00 -8.86 6.15
C THR A 37 -0.86 -7.95 5.27
N VAL A 38 -0.32 -6.79 4.90
CA VAL A 38 -0.93 -5.86 3.94
C VAL A 38 -0.09 -5.85 2.67
N VAL A 39 -0.75 -5.92 1.51
CA VAL A 39 -0.12 -5.85 0.19
C VAL A 39 -0.55 -4.57 -0.52
N LEU A 40 0.41 -3.78 -0.98
CA LEU A 40 0.19 -2.65 -1.87
C LEU A 40 0.83 -2.95 -3.23
N ALA A 41 0.07 -2.76 -4.31
CA ALA A 41 0.52 -3.09 -5.67
C ALA A 41 0.18 -1.97 -6.66
N VAL A 42 1.17 -1.44 -7.37
CA VAL A 42 0.96 -0.47 -8.44
C VAL A 42 1.30 -1.11 -9.78
N HIS A 43 0.38 -1.03 -10.72
CA HIS A 43 0.50 -1.65 -12.05
C HIS A 43 0.67 -0.61 -13.14
N ASP A 44 1.50 -0.92 -14.14
CA ASP A 44 1.70 -0.11 -15.34
C ASP A 44 1.40 -0.95 -16.58
N GLY A 45 0.16 -0.87 -17.07
CA GLY A 45 -0.34 -1.77 -18.10
C GLY A 45 -0.40 -3.22 -17.62
N LYS A 46 0.26 -4.13 -18.34
CA LYS A 46 0.26 -5.58 -18.07
C LYS A 46 1.43 -6.04 -17.19
N LYS A 47 1.87 -5.21 -16.25
CA LYS A 47 2.93 -5.55 -15.31
C LYS A 47 2.78 -4.85 -13.96
N LEU A 48 3.30 -5.46 -12.91
CA LEU A 48 3.59 -4.78 -11.64
C LEU A 48 4.72 -3.77 -11.86
N TRP A 49 4.47 -2.52 -11.52
CA TRP A 49 5.47 -1.45 -11.54
C TRP A 49 6.22 -1.38 -10.21
N THR A 50 5.51 -1.48 -9.09
CA THR A 50 6.09 -1.61 -7.75
C THR A 50 5.11 -2.27 -6.79
N SER A 51 5.62 -2.83 -5.70
CA SER A 51 4.81 -3.31 -4.59
C SER A 51 5.45 -2.99 -3.24
N LEU A 52 4.63 -3.07 -2.20
CA LEU A 52 5.05 -2.99 -0.80
C LEU A 52 4.26 -4.06 -0.03
N ILE A 53 4.96 -4.87 0.75
CA ILE A 53 4.39 -5.91 1.60
C ILE A 53 4.75 -5.54 3.03
N LEU A 54 3.75 -5.42 3.90
CA LEU A 54 3.92 -5.00 5.29
C LEU A 54 3.37 -6.08 6.21
N ARG A 55 4.22 -6.62 7.08
CA ARG A 55 3.80 -7.55 8.13
C ARG A 55 3.56 -6.79 9.42
N PHE A 56 2.39 -7.01 10.03
CA PHE A 56 2.02 -6.49 11.34
C PHE A 56 2.10 -7.59 12.40
N ASP A 57 2.52 -7.24 13.61
CA ASP A 57 2.46 -8.11 14.80
C ASP A 57 1.09 -8.03 15.50
N GLU A 58 0.96 -8.67 16.67
CA GLU A 58 -0.26 -8.66 17.47
C GLU A 58 -0.65 -7.26 17.97
N GLN A 59 0.33 -6.34 18.06
CA GLN A 59 0.13 -4.97 18.50
C GLN A 59 0.02 -3.99 17.33
N LEU A 60 -0.18 -4.51 16.10
CA LEU A 60 -0.25 -3.73 14.87
C LEU A 60 0.98 -2.86 14.60
N LYS A 61 2.15 -3.31 15.06
CA LYS A 61 3.43 -2.71 14.66
C LYS A 61 3.96 -3.41 13.42
N VAL A 62 4.55 -2.63 12.52
CA VAL A 62 5.23 -3.17 11.35
C VAL A 62 6.51 -3.87 11.79
N VAL A 63 6.59 -5.18 11.56
CA VAL A 63 7.75 -6.01 11.91
C VAL A 63 8.54 -6.50 10.68
N SER A 64 7.95 -6.41 9.49
CA SER A 64 8.62 -6.68 8.21
C SER A 64 8.13 -5.73 7.14
N ILE A 65 9.05 -5.29 6.29
CA ILE A 65 8.79 -4.47 5.10
C ILE A 65 9.51 -5.14 3.94
N GLY A 66 8.76 -5.48 2.89
CA GLY A 66 9.29 -6.14 1.70
C GLY A 66 8.69 -5.61 0.41
N THR A 67 9.24 -6.06 -0.70
CA THR A 67 8.69 -5.86 -2.05
C THR A 67 8.69 -7.20 -2.76
N ALA A 68 7.90 -7.33 -3.82
CA ALA A 68 7.96 -8.52 -4.68
C ALA A 68 9.33 -8.61 -5.34
N ASP A 69 9.92 -9.80 -5.34
CA ASP A 69 11.11 -10.11 -6.14
C ASP A 69 10.67 -10.62 -7.53
N PRO A 70 10.95 -9.90 -8.63
CA PRO A 70 10.58 -10.33 -9.97
C PRO A 70 11.24 -11.63 -10.45
N SER A 71 12.30 -12.10 -9.78
CA SER A 71 12.91 -13.40 -10.06
C SER A 71 12.13 -14.57 -9.46
N ILE A 72 11.25 -14.29 -8.49
CA ILE A 72 10.45 -15.29 -7.77
C ILE A 72 8.97 -15.20 -8.18
N VAL A 73 8.46 -13.98 -8.37
CA VAL A 73 7.07 -13.70 -8.74
C VAL A 73 7.01 -13.21 -10.18
N ASP A 74 6.24 -13.88 -11.03
CA ASP A 74 5.97 -13.37 -12.38
C ASP A 74 5.12 -12.10 -12.29
N ILE A 75 5.79 -10.96 -12.52
CA ILE A 75 5.22 -9.62 -12.45
C ILE A 75 4.46 -9.20 -13.73
N HIS A 76 4.39 -10.06 -14.75
CA HIS A 76 3.68 -9.78 -15.99
C HIS A 76 2.32 -10.48 -16.04
N GLY A 77 1.32 -9.80 -16.60
CA GLY A 77 -0.04 -10.35 -16.72
C GLY A 77 -1.11 -9.27 -16.56
N SER A 78 -2.36 -9.71 -16.53
CA SER A 78 -3.44 -8.84 -16.09
C SER A 78 -3.27 -8.48 -14.61
N ARG A 79 -3.88 -7.35 -14.21
CA ARG A 79 -3.76 -6.84 -12.85
C ARG A 79 -4.22 -7.86 -11.79
N SER A 80 -5.36 -8.51 -12.02
CA SER A 80 -5.89 -9.54 -11.11
C SER A 80 -4.97 -10.75 -11.00
N GLU A 81 -4.41 -11.24 -12.11
CA GLU A 81 -3.48 -12.37 -12.09
C GLU A 81 -2.21 -12.07 -11.28
N VAL A 82 -1.65 -10.87 -11.47
CA VAL A 82 -0.42 -10.46 -10.79
C VAL A 82 -0.67 -10.24 -9.30
N VAL A 83 -1.82 -9.65 -8.92
CA VAL A 83 -2.21 -9.52 -7.51
C VAL A 83 -2.37 -10.87 -6.84
N GLU A 84 -3.04 -11.84 -7.46
CA GLU A 84 -3.20 -13.17 -6.89
C GLU A 84 -1.85 -13.87 -6.65
N ARG A 85 -0.90 -13.72 -7.57
CA ARG A 85 0.47 -14.24 -7.37
C ARG A 85 1.19 -13.52 -6.23
N LEU A 86 1.03 -12.20 -6.15
CA LEU A 86 1.63 -11.39 -5.09
C LEU A 86 1.08 -11.73 -3.70
N VAL A 87 -0.22 -11.94 -3.59
CA VAL A 87 -0.88 -12.40 -2.36
C VAL A 87 -0.32 -13.75 -1.95
N ARG A 88 -0.29 -14.75 -2.84
CA ARG A 88 0.28 -16.07 -2.53
C ARG A 88 1.74 -16.00 -2.10
N PHE A 89 2.53 -15.14 -2.74
CA PHE A 89 3.92 -14.89 -2.35
C PHE A 89 4.02 -14.29 -0.95
N ALA A 90 3.22 -13.27 -0.65
CA ALA A 90 3.18 -12.64 0.67
C ALA A 90 2.70 -13.62 1.75
N GLU A 91 1.67 -14.42 1.49
CA GLU A 91 1.17 -15.44 2.40
C GLU A 91 2.21 -16.51 2.73
N GLY A 92 2.93 -17.00 1.72
CA GLY A 92 3.98 -17.99 1.91
C GLY A 92 5.20 -17.49 2.68
N ARG A 93 5.43 -16.17 2.69
CA ARG A 93 6.63 -15.56 3.29
C ARG A 93 6.36 -14.88 4.63
N GLU A 94 5.27 -14.13 4.73
CA GLU A 94 4.98 -13.22 5.84
C GLU A 94 3.70 -13.64 6.60
N GLY A 95 2.94 -14.64 6.11
CA GLY A 95 1.68 -15.09 6.70
C GLY A 95 0.45 -14.41 6.09
N ASN A 96 -0.75 -14.73 6.61
CA ASN A 96 -2.04 -14.36 6.03
C ASN A 96 -2.11 -12.87 5.63
N VAL A 97 -2.63 -12.62 4.42
CA VAL A 97 -2.86 -11.28 3.90
C VAL A 97 -4.31 -10.90 4.17
N CYS A 98 -4.55 -9.87 4.98
CA CYS A 98 -5.90 -9.40 5.31
C CYS A 98 -6.38 -8.25 4.42
N LEU A 99 -5.44 -7.51 3.80
CA LEU A 99 -5.76 -6.30 3.05
C LEU A 99 -4.87 -6.18 1.81
N VAL A 100 -5.51 -5.92 0.67
CA VAL A 100 -4.84 -5.62 -0.59
C VAL A 100 -5.29 -4.24 -1.09
N VAL A 101 -4.32 -3.37 -1.36
CA VAL A 101 -4.51 -2.09 -2.03
C VAL A 101 -3.81 -2.15 -3.38
N GLU A 102 -4.55 -1.97 -4.46
CA GLU A 102 -3.93 -1.93 -5.79
C GLU A 102 -4.35 -0.70 -6.59
N ALA A 103 -3.48 -0.26 -7.48
CA ALA A 103 -3.74 0.88 -8.34
C ALA A 103 -3.06 0.75 -9.70
N THR A 104 -3.56 1.46 -10.70
CA THR A 104 -2.72 1.80 -11.87
C THR A 104 -1.71 2.89 -11.50
N LEU A 105 -0.60 2.97 -12.22
CA LEU A 105 0.43 3.99 -12.00
C LEU A 105 -0.14 5.40 -12.15
N GLU A 106 -1.01 5.61 -13.15
CA GLU A 106 -1.75 6.85 -13.38
C GLU A 106 -2.64 7.19 -12.17
N ALA A 107 -3.43 6.22 -11.69
CA ALA A 107 -4.32 6.42 -10.55
C ALA A 107 -3.56 6.70 -9.25
N ALA A 108 -2.46 5.97 -8.99
CA ALA A 108 -1.60 6.21 -7.83
C ALA A 108 -1.01 7.63 -7.85
N LYS A 109 -0.49 8.08 -8.99
CA LYS A 109 0.02 9.46 -9.15
C LYS A 109 -1.09 10.50 -8.91
N SER A 110 -2.25 10.30 -9.52
CA SER A 110 -3.41 11.20 -9.36
C SER A 110 -3.87 11.26 -7.90
N PHE A 111 -3.99 10.11 -7.23
CA PHE A 111 -4.38 10.04 -5.82
C PHE A 111 -3.37 10.76 -4.92
N LEU A 112 -2.07 10.56 -5.15
CA LEU A 112 -1.01 11.20 -4.35
C LEU A 112 -0.97 12.72 -4.56
N ALA A 113 -1.22 13.21 -5.77
CA ALA A 113 -1.25 14.64 -6.07
C ALA A 113 -2.51 15.36 -5.57
N ALA A 114 -3.63 14.64 -5.40
CA ALA A 114 -4.90 15.26 -5.03
C ALA A 114 -4.88 15.81 -3.59
N PRO A 115 -5.40 17.03 -3.34
CA PRO A 115 -5.54 17.57 -1.99
C PRO A 115 -6.68 16.90 -1.23
N ASP A 116 -7.79 16.62 -1.90
CA ASP A 116 -8.92 15.88 -1.34
C ASP A 116 -8.80 14.40 -1.73
N LYS A 117 -8.30 13.58 -0.80
CA LYS A 117 -8.12 12.13 -1.00
C LYS A 117 -9.45 11.40 -1.14
N ARG A 118 -10.51 11.86 -0.46
CA ARG A 118 -11.82 11.20 -0.51
C ARG A 118 -12.46 11.41 -1.88
N ALA A 119 -12.47 12.64 -2.38
CA ALA A 119 -12.97 12.94 -3.72
C ALA A 119 -12.15 12.22 -4.81
N ALA A 120 -10.82 12.23 -4.68
CA ALA A 120 -9.94 11.52 -5.61
C ALA A 120 -10.20 10.01 -5.61
N ARG A 121 -10.36 9.38 -4.44
CA ARG A 121 -10.68 7.96 -4.32
C ARG A 121 -11.97 7.60 -5.07
N ALA A 122 -13.02 8.42 -4.90
CA ALA A 122 -14.31 8.21 -5.55
C ALA A 122 -14.22 8.34 -7.08
N ALA A 123 -13.46 9.33 -7.58
CA ALA A 123 -13.27 9.54 -9.02
C ALA A 123 -12.45 8.45 -9.71
N LEU A 124 -11.52 7.80 -9.00
CA LEU A 124 -10.63 6.78 -9.57
C LEU A 124 -11.32 5.43 -9.83
N GLY A 125 -12.47 5.16 -9.19
CA GLY A 125 -13.22 3.91 -9.39
C GLY A 125 -12.33 2.67 -9.26
N GLU A 126 -12.42 1.76 -10.23
CA GLU A 126 -11.62 0.52 -10.29
C GLU A 126 -10.12 0.75 -10.58
N ALA A 127 -9.69 1.97 -10.92
CA ALA A 127 -8.28 2.25 -11.16
C ALA A 127 -7.46 2.26 -9.86
N LEU A 128 -8.12 2.37 -8.70
CA LEU A 128 -7.56 2.13 -7.37
C LEU A 128 -8.56 1.26 -6.61
N THR A 129 -8.18 0.11 -6.07
CA THR A 129 -9.09 -0.78 -5.31
C THR A 129 -8.48 -1.09 -3.96
N ILE A 130 -9.36 -1.30 -2.98
CA ILE A 130 -9.01 -1.74 -1.64
C ILE A 130 -9.92 -2.94 -1.39
N SER A 131 -9.34 -4.07 -1.01
CA SER A 131 -10.07 -5.32 -0.82
C SER A 131 -9.57 -6.01 0.44
N GLU A 132 -10.51 -6.31 1.32
CA GLU A 132 -10.32 -7.19 2.48
C GLU A 132 -10.32 -8.65 2.00
N ARG A 133 -9.66 -9.53 2.76
CA ARG A 133 -9.43 -10.93 2.41
C ARG A 133 -9.81 -11.86 3.55
#